data_AF-A0A1H0YUF5-F1
#
_entry.id   AF-A0A1H0YUF5-F1
#
_cell.length_a   1.000
_cell.length_b   1.000
_cell.length_c   1.000
_cell.angle_alpha   90.00
_cell.angle_beta   90.00
_cell.angle_gamma   90.00
#
_symmetry.space_group_name_H-M   'P 1'
#
loop_
_entity.id
_entity.type
_entity.pdbx_description
1 polymer ?
#
loop_
_entity_poly.entity_id
_entity_poly.type
_entity_poly.pdbx_seq_one_letter_code
_entity_poly.pdbx_strand_id
1 'polypeptide(L)'
;MGHGDEIVLSDAHFPAYTFNSTVLRSDGCEATDLLKALMPLWVLDQYDPENVVMMAAVEGDHLPNGLVNDYQKALPASAEITFIDRFAFYERAKKARCVVVTGTTRKYGNVIIKKGVIEG
;
A
#
# COMPACT_ATOMS: atom_id res chain seq x y z
N MET A 1 -4.52 -2.87 14.72
CA MET A 1 -4.08 -3.90 13.75
C MET A 1 -3.05 -4.79 14.45
N GLY A 2 -3.20 -6.10 14.34
CA GLY A 2 -2.29 -7.11 14.87
C GLY A 2 -1.29 -7.60 13.82
N HIS A 3 -0.43 -8.55 14.19
CA HIS A 3 0.48 -9.21 13.25
C HIS A 3 -0.32 -9.92 12.15
N GLY A 4 0.13 -9.75 10.91
CA GLY A 4 -0.50 -10.31 9.71
C GLY A 4 -1.61 -9.46 9.10
N ASP A 5 -2.13 -8.45 9.82
CA ASP A 5 -3.12 -7.53 9.26
C ASP A 5 -2.49 -6.66 8.16
N GLU A 6 -3.25 -6.40 7.10
CA GLU A 6 -2.84 -5.53 6.00
C GLU A 6 -3.68 -4.24 5.96
N ILE A 7 -3.06 -3.14 5.55
CA ILE A 7 -3.72 -1.87 5.22
C ILE A 7 -3.36 -1.50 3.79
N VAL A 8 -4.34 -1.00 3.03
CA VAL A 8 -4.12 -0.42 1.71
C VAL A 8 -4.06 1.09 1.85
N LEU A 9 -2.99 1.73 1.37
CA LEU A 9 -2.99 3.15 1.04
C LEU A 9 -3.26 3.25 -0.45
N SER A 10 -4.43 3.77 -0.83
CA SER A 10 -4.86 3.78 -2.23
C SER A 10 -4.69 5.15 -2.86
N ASP A 11 -4.43 5.16 -4.17
CA ASP A 11 -4.54 6.36 -4.99
C ASP A 11 -6.02 6.79 -5.12
N ALA A 12 -6.23 8.00 -5.64
CA ALA A 12 -7.55 8.64 -5.73
C ALA A 12 -8.53 7.93 -6.69
N HIS A 13 -8.05 7.01 -7.53
CA HIS A 13 -8.85 6.29 -8.53
C HIS A 13 -9.24 4.89 -8.06
N PHE A 14 -8.67 4.40 -6.96
CA PHE A 14 -8.93 3.05 -6.48
C PHE A 14 -10.38 2.92 -6.00
N PRO A 15 -11.12 1.89 -6.44
CA PRO A 15 -12.51 1.68 -6.05
C PRO A 15 -12.61 1.07 -4.63
N ALA A 16 -12.17 1.82 -3.62
CA ALA A 16 -12.04 1.37 -2.23
C ALA A 16 -13.35 0.84 -1.65
N TYR A 17 -14.46 1.57 -1.84
CA TYR A 17 -15.79 1.19 -1.33
C TYR A 17 -16.36 -0.07 -2.01
N THR A 18 -15.86 -0.45 -3.19
CA THR A 18 -16.23 -1.71 -3.85
C THR A 18 -15.50 -2.90 -3.22
N PHE A 19 -14.24 -2.70 -2.85
CA PHE A 19 -13.37 -3.80 -2.44
C PHE A 19 -13.17 -3.91 -0.93
N ASN A 20 -13.55 -2.95 -0.11
CA ASN A 20 -13.40 -3.08 1.34
C ASN A 20 -14.57 -2.43 2.10
N SER A 21 -15.03 -3.09 3.17
CA SER A 21 -16.11 -2.56 4.01
C SER A 21 -15.64 -1.45 4.97
N THR A 22 -14.34 -1.36 5.23
CA THR A 22 -13.74 -0.36 6.11
C THR A 22 -12.89 0.60 5.29
N VAL A 23 -13.47 1.75 4.96
CA VAL A 23 -12.79 2.79 4.17
C VAL A 23 -12.58 4.04 5.02
N LEU A 24 -11.34 4.49 5.07
CA LEU A 24 -10.94 5.76 5.68
C LEU A 24 -10.56 6.74 4.57
N ARG A 25 -10.84 8.02 4.76
CA ARG A 25 -10.58 9.07 3.78
C ARG A 25 -9.47 9.98 4.28
N SER A 26 -8.48 10.23 3.42
CA SER A 26 -7.36 11.14 3.65
C SER A 26 -7.05 11.91 2.36
N ASP A 27 -8.10 12.47 1.76
CA ASP A 27 -8.12 13.02 0.39
C ASP A 27 -7.13 14.16 0.14
N GLY A 28 -6.69 14.85 1.20
CA GLY A 28 -5.70 15.93 1.11
C GLY A 28 -4.24 15.47 1.27
N CYS A 29 -3.99 14.17 1.43
CA CYS A 29 -2.65 13.64 1.70
C CYS A 29 -2.14 12.80 0.53
N GLU A 30 -0.83 12.85 0.30
CA GLU A 30 -0.15 11.90 -0.58
C GLU A 30 0.07 10.56 0.15
N ALA A 31 -0.10 9.45 -0.56
CA ALA A 31 0.12 8.11 -0.04
C ALA A 31 1.57 7.90 0.44
N THR A 32 2.57 8.49 -0.22
CA THR A 32 3.98 8.42 0.23
C THR A 32 4.21 9.16 1.54
N ASP A 33 3.52 10.28 1.76
CA ASP A 33 3.63 11.03 3.02
C ASP A 33 2.99 10.27 4.17
N LEU A 34 1.81 9.68 3.94
CA LEU A 34 1.16 8.80 4.90
C LEU A 34 2.00 7.55 5.19
N LEU A 35 2.56 6.92 4.16
CA LEU A 35 3.42 5.76 4.32
C LEU A 35 4.62 6.10 5.22
N LYS A 36 5.32 7.20 4.94
CA LYS A 36 6.44 7.69 5.74
C LYS A 36 6.02 8.00 7.19
N ALA A 37 4.84 8.59 7.39
CA ALA A 37 4.32 8.89 8.72
C ALA A 37 3.92 7.63 9.51
N LEU A 38 3.51 6.56 8.82
CA LEU A 38 3.16 5.28 9.44
C LEU A 38 4.40 4.48 9.87
N MET A 39 5.48 4.48 9.07
CA MET A 39 6.67 3.66 9.34
C MET A 39 7.25 3.75 10.77
N PRO A 40 7.37 4.92 11.44
CA PRO A 40 7.87 4.94 12.82
C PRO A 40 6.93 4.27 13.84
N LEU A 41 5.67 4.01 13.47
CA LEU A 41 4.64 3.37 14.29
C LEU A 41 4.31 1.95 13.79
N TRP A 42 4.92 1.53 12.69
CA TRP A 42 4.59 0.34 11.95
C TRP A 42 5.81 -0.53 11.72
N VAL A 43 5.76 -1.74 12.27
CA VAL A 43 6.74 -2.77 11.95
C VAL A 43 6.19 -3.57 10.78
N LEU A 44 6.97 -3.71 9.70
CA LEU A 44 6.62 -4.56 8.56
C LEU A 44 6.75 -6.04 8.94
N ASP A 45 5.92 -6.90 8.36
CA ASP A 45 5.94 -8.35 8.63
C ASP A 45 7.28 -8.98 8.23
N GLN A 46 8.05 -9.41 9.23
CA GLN A 46 9.38 -9.98 9.06
C GLN A 46 9.35 -11.43 8.54
N TYR A 47 8.19 -12.08 8.55
CA TYR A 47 8.01 -13.48 8.15
C TYR A 47 7.45 -13.63 6.75
N ASP A 48 7.02 -12.52 6.13
CA ASP A 48 6.47 -12.49 4.78
C ASP A 48 7.29 -11.56 3.89
N PRO A 49 7.98 -12.07 2.86
CA PRO A 49 8.72 -11.23 1.92
C PRO A 49 7.77 -10.33 1.08
N GLU A 50 6.49 -10.64 0.99
CA GLU A 50 5.48 -9.81 0.34
C GLU A 50 4.78 -8.86 1.35
N ASN A 51 5.56 -8.21 2.22
CA ASN A 51 5.05 -7.30 3.23
C ASN A 51 4.82 -5.87 2.73
N VAL A 52 5.31 -5.53 1.54
CA VAL A 52 5.01 -4.28 0.82
C VAL A 52 4.70 -4.60 -0.64
N VAL A 53 3.46 -4.37 -1.05
CA VAL A 53 2.98 -4.82 -2.36
C VAL A 53 2.33 -3.67 -3.12
N MET A 54 2.77 -3.45 -4.36
CA MET A 54 2.15 -2.51 -5.30
C MET A 54 1.48 -3.24 -6.46
N MET A 55 0.58 -2.54 -7.15
CA MET A 55 -0.05 -3.07 -8.36
C MET A 55 0.91 -2.92 -9.56
N ALA A 56 1.12 -4.00 -10.31
CA ALA A 56 1.84 -3.95 -11.59
C ALA A 56 1.05 -3.15 -12.63
N ALA A 57 1.77 -2.48 -13.54
CA ALA A 57 1.14 -1.88 -14.71
C ALA A 57 0.53 -2.98 -15.59
N VAL A 58 -0.67 -2.72 -16.12
CA VAL A 58 -1.30 -3.64 -17.09
C VAL A 58 -0.62 -3.55 -18.45
N GLU A 59 -0.85 -4.55 -19.30
CA GLU A 59 -0.34 -4.55 -20.67
C GLU A 59 -0.73 -3.25 -21.42
N GLY A 60 0.26 -2.60 -22.02
CA GLY A 60 0.10 -1.34 -22.73
C GLY A 60 0.19 -0.07 -21.88
N ASP A 61 0.41 -0.19 -20.57
CA ASP A 61 0.64 0.94 -19.66
C ASP A 61 2.02 0.87 -18.98
N HIS A 62 2.40 1.92 -18.26
CA HIS A 62 3.65 1.98 -17.52
C HIS A 62 3.46 2.62 -16.14
N LEU A 63 4.30 2.22 -15.19
CA LEU A 63 4.38 2.90 -13.91
C LEU A 63 4.88 4.34 -14.13
N PRO A 64 4.26 5.36 -13.50
CA PRO A 64 4.75 6.72 -13.55
C PRO A 64 6.22 6.82 -13.11
N ASN A 65 6.99 7.64 -13.80
CA ASN A 65 8.40 7.86 -13.49
C ASN A 65 8.60 8.27 -12.03
N GLY A 66 9.57 7.65 -11.35
CA GLY A 66 9.89 7.94 -9.96
C GLY A 66 8.92 7.38 -8.92
N LEU A 67 7.75 6.84 -9.31
CA LEU A 67 6.74 6.34 -8.38
C LEU A 67 7.32 5.35 -7.38
N VAL A 68 7.90 4.25 -7.88
CA VAL A 68 8.45 3.18 -7.03
C VAL A 68 9.58 3.69 -6.13
N ASN A 69 10.43 4.58 -6.66
CA ASN A 69 11.54 5.16 -5.90
C ASN A 69 11.05 6.05 -4.75
N ASP A 70 9.97 6.80 -4.96
CA ASP A 70 9.38 7.65 -3.91
C ASP A 70 8.77 6.81 -2.79
N TYR A 71 8.10 5.69 -3.13
CA TYR A 71 7.61 4.72 -2.15
C TYR A 71 8.78 4.06 -1.40
N GLN A 72 9.83 3.64 -2.11
CA GLN A 72 11.02 3.05 -1.50
C GLN A 72 11.69 3.98 -0.50
N LYS A 73 11.74 5.29 -0.77
CA LYS A 73 12.27 6.31 0.16
C LYS A 73 11.40 6.53 1.40
N ALA A 74 10.12 6.20 1.33
CA ALA A 74 9.20 6.29 2.48
C ALA A 74 9.25 5.05 3.37
N LEU A 75 9.91 3.98 2.92
CA LEU A 75 10.03 2.69 3.61
C LEU A 75 11.40 2.53 4.28
N PRO A 76 11.55 1.59 5.22
CA PRO A 76 12.86 1.14 5.69
C PRO A 76 13.73 0.67 4.53
N ALA A 77 15.05 0.90 4.62
CA ALA A 77 15.99 0.52 3.57
C ALA A 77 16.02 -0.98 3.25
N SER A 78 15.60 -1.83 4.20
CA SER A 78 15.52 -3.28 4.05
C SER A 78 14.19 -3.77 3.44
N ALA A 79 13.20 -2.90 3.27
CA ALA A 79 11.92 -3.29 2.70
C ALA A 79 12.05 -3.41 1.17
N GLU A 80 11.48 -4.46 0.59
CA GLU A 80 11.40 -4.64 -0.85
C GLU A 80 9.94 -4.51 -1.31
N ILE A 81 9.72 -3.74 -2.38
CA ILE A 81 8.40 -3.60 -2.99
C ILE A 81 8.20 -4.74 -3.99
N THR A 82 7.20 -5.58 -3.75
CA THR A 82 6.76 -6.61 -4.70
C THR A 82 5.60 -6.10 -5.54
N PHE A 83 5.38 -6.73 -6.70
CA PHE A 83 4.30 -6.36 -7.62
C PHE A 83 3.40 -7.55 -7.91
N ILE A 84 2.10 -7.30 -7.87
CA ILE A 84 1.07 -8.28 -8.25
C ILE A 84 0.15 -7.68 -9.31
N ASP A 85 -0.53 -8.53 -10.08
CA ASP A 85 -1.48 -8.06 -11.07
C ASP A 85 -2.69 -7.35 -10.45
N ARG A 86 -3.41 -6.59 -11.28
CA ARG A 86 -4.57 -5.79 -10.87
C ARG A 86 -5.63 -6.59 -10.12
N PHE A 87 -5.95 -7.80 -10.57
CA PHE A 87 -7.02 -8.60 -9.97
C PHE A 87 -6.54 -9.24 -8.67
N ALA A 88 -5.31 -9.73 -8.61
CA ALA A 88 -4.70 -10.19 -7.37
C ALA A 88 -4.67 -9.06 -6.31
N PHE A 89 -4.36 -7.83 -6.71
CA PHE A 89 -4.40 -6.67 -5.82
C PHE A 89 -5.81 -6.41 -5.28
N TYR A 90 -6.84 -6.50 -6.13
CA TYR A 90 -8.23 -6.37 -5.68
C TYR A 90 -8.64 -7.46 -4.70
N GLU A 91 -8.26 -8.72 -4.94
CA GLU A 91 -8.54 -9.81 -4.01
C GLU A 91 -7.81 -9.66 -2.67
N ARG A 92 -6.59 -9.12 -2.69
CA ARG A 92 -5.83 -8.82 -1.46
C ARG A 92 -6.43 -7.64 -0.70
N ALA A 93 -6.84 -6.58 -1.41
CA ALA A 93 -7.52 -5.42 -0.82
C ALA A 93 -8.84 -5.77 -0.13
N LYS A 94 -9.57 -6.80 -0.59
CA LYS A 94 -10.76 -7.34 0.09
C LYS A 94 -10.47 -7.95 1.45
N LYS A 95 -9.28 -8.51 1.61
CA LYS A 95 -8.84 -9.18 2.84
C LYS A 95 -8.13 -8.22 3.80
N ALA A 96 -7.67 -7.07 3.30
CA ALA A 96 -7.08 -6.03 4.11
C ALA A 96 -8.06 -5.53 5.19
N ARG A 97 -7.52 -5.09 6.33
CA ARG A 97 -8.31 -4.62 7.46
C ARG A 97 -9.05 -3.33 7.16
N CYS A 98 -8.45 -2.46 6.36
CA CYS A 98 -9.06 -1.26 5.83
C CYS A 98 -8.32 -0.76 4.58
N VAL A 99 -8.99 0.13 3.84
CA VAL A 99 -8.41 0.91 2.75
C VAL A 99 -8.45 2.39 3.14
N VAL A 100 -7.31 3.07 3.07
CA VAL A 100 -7.21 4.52 3.23
C VAL A 100 -7.12 5.15 1.84
N VAL A 101 -8.16 5.88 1.43
CA VAL A 101 -8.16 6.60 0.16
C VAL A 101 -7.41 7.91 0.32
N THR A 102 -6.40 8.11 -0.50
CA THR A 102 -5.54 9.30 -0.48
C THR A 102 -5.84 10.24 -1.64
N GLY A 103 -5.22 11.41 -1.64
CA GLY A 103 -5.25 12.36 -2.74
C GLY A 103 -4.27 12.05 -3.88
N THR A 104 -3.48 10.97 -3.79
CA THR A 104 -2.46 10.66 -4.80
C THR A 104 -3.11 10.44 -6.16
N THR A 105 -2.70 11.26 -7.14
CA THR A 105 -3.24 11.23 -8.52
C THR A 105 -2.37 10.44 -9.49
N ARG A 106 -1.19 9.97 -9.05
CA ARG A 106 -0.36 9.07 -9.87
C ARG A 106 -1.03 7.70 -9.94
N LYS A 107 -1.30 7.22 -11.17
CA LYS A 107 -1.79 5.85 -11.42
C LYS A 107 -0.85 4.82 -10.78
N TYR A 108 -1.42 3.70 -10.34
CA TYR A 108 -0.68 2.62 -9.65
C TYR A 108 -0.06 3.07 -8.32
N GLY A 109 -0.48 4.21 -7.77
CA GLY A 109 -0.06 4.70 -6.46
C GLY A 109 -0.75 3.98 -5.30
N ASN A 110 -1.10 2.71 -5.47
CA ASN A 110 -1.68 1.90 -4.41
C ASN A 110 -0.58 1.04 -3.81
N VAL A 111 -0.49 1.00 -2.48
CA VAL A 111 0.40 0.10 -1.76
C VAL A 111 -0.37 -0.63 -0.67
N ILE A 112 -0.05 -1.91 -0.49
CA ILE A 112 -0.44 -2.70 0.66
C ILE A 112 0.78 -2.83 1.54
N ILE A 113 0.63 -2.56 2.85
CA ILE A 113 1.65 -2.89 3.84
C ILE A 113 1.07 -3.88 4.85
N LYS A 114 1.87 -4.89 5.17
CA LYS A 114 1.53 -5.95 6.12
C LYS A 114 2.20 -5.70 7.46
N LYS A 115 1.44 -5.84 8.54
CA LYS A 115 1.92 -5.58 9.90
C LYS A 115 2.69 -6.76 10.47
N GLY A 116 3.88 -6.50 10.97
CA GLY A 116 4.74 -7.43 11.70
C GLY A 116 4.51 -7.45 13.21
N VAL A 117 5.43 -8.11 13.90
CA VAL A 117 5.47 -8.17 15.37
C VAL A 117 6.28 -6.99 15.89
N ILE A 118 5.73 -6.27 16.88
CA ILE A 118 6.47 -5.22 17.60
C ILE A 118 7.25 -5.91 18.72
N GLU A 119 8.58 -5.81 18.68
CA GLU A 119 9.44 -6.21 19.79
C GLU A 119 9.49 -5.07 20.82
N GLY A 120 9.34 -5.41 22.10
CA GLY A 120 9.25 -4.46 23.20
C GLY A 120 10.60 -3.91 23.66
#